data_AF-A0A2J8XRR0-F1
#
_entry.id   AF-A0A2J8XRR0-F1
#
_cell.length_a   1.000
_cell.length_b   1.000
_cell.length_c   1.000
_cell.angle_alpha   90.00
_cell.angle_beta   90.00
_cell.angle_gamma   90.00
#
_symmetry.space_group_name_H-M   'P 1'
#
loop_
_entity.id
_entity.type
_entity.pdbx_description
1 polymer ?
#
loop_
_entity_poly.entity_id
_entity_poly.type
_entity_poly.pdbx_seq_one_letter_code
_entity_poly.pdbx_strand_id
1 'polypeptide(L)'
;EIYEAVTSPQGPAMTWSMFAVGWMELKDAARARGLLDRSFANMAEPFKVWTENADGSGAVNFLTGMGGFLQAVVFGCTGFRVSVSGIFYQGNKLNFSFSEDSVTVEVTARAGPWAPHLEAELWPSQARLSLLPGHKVSFPRSAGRIQRSPPKLPGSSSSEFPGRTF
;
A
#
# COMPACT_ATOMS: atom_id res chain seq x y z
N GLU A 1 13.51 6.20 9.21
CA GLU A 1 14.74 6.73 9.87
C GLU A 1 14.59 8.20 10.31
N ILE A 2 14.44 9.16 9.40
CA ILE A 2 14.44 10.60 9.73
C ILE A 2 13.33 10.97 10.75
N TYR A 3 12.08 10.59 10.48
CA TYR A 3 10.95 10.96 11.34
C TYR A 3 10.92 10.20 12.66
N GLU A 4 11.31 8.92 12.66
CA GLU A 4 11.38 8.12 13.88
C GLU A 4 12.42 8.69 14.86
N ALA A 5 13.58 9.14 14.36
CA ALA A 5 14.65 9.68 15.19
C ALA A 5 14.25 10.95 15.96
N VAL A 6 13.29 11.71 15.45
CA VAL A 6 12.76 12.94 16.08
C VAL A 6 11.40 12.73 16.73
N THR A 7 10.86 11.50 16.69
CA THR A 7 9.62 11.16 17.38
C THR A 7 9.88 11.12 18.88
N SER A 8 8.98 11.74 19.66
CA SER A 8 9.06 11.73 21.13
C SER A 8 9.21 10.29 21.64
N PRO A 9 10.21 10.01 22.50
CA PRO A 9 10.35 8.70 23.13
C PRO A 9 9.14 8.32 24.01
N GLN A 10 8.36 9.33 24.43
CA GLN A 10 7.11 9.19 25.19
C GLN A 10 5.88 9.33 24.28
N GLY A 11 6.01 9.01 22.99
CA GLY A 11 4.89 9.01 22.05
C GLY A 11 3.77 8.02 22.48
N PRO A 12 2.51 8.30 22.11
CA PRO A 12 1.38 7.46 22.48
C PRO A 12 1.45 6.08 21.79
N ALA A 13 0.78 5.09 22.37
CA ALA A 13 0.86 3.67 21.97
C ALA A 13 0.76 3.38 20.45
N MET A 14 -0.04 4.16 19.72
CA MET A 14 -0.24 4.00 18.28
C MET A 14 1.02 4.30 17.45
N THR A 15 1.91 5.17 17.94
CA THR A 15 3.10 5.65 17.24
C THR A 15 4.03 4.50 16.85
N TRP A 16 4.30 3.61 17.81
CA TRP A 16 5.23 2.50 17.63
C TRP A 16 4.77 1.52 16.55
N SER A 17 3.46 1.29 16.48
CA SER A 17 2.87 0.39 15.50
C SER A 17 3.05 0.89 14.06
N MET A 18 2.91 2.20 13.83
CA MET A 18 3.07 2.78 12.50
C MET A 18 4.51 2.69 12.01
N PHE A 19 5.49 2.98 12.87
CA PHE A 19 6.89 2.79 12.51
C PHE A 19 7.24 1.30 12.33
N ALA A 20 6.67 0.42 13.15
CA ALA A 20 6.88 -1.02 13.01
C ALA A 20 6.40 -1.54 11.64
N VAL A 21 5.21 -1.11 11.19
CA VAL A 21 4.72 -1.43 9.83
C VAL A 21 5.72 -0.98 8.78
N GLY A 22 6.14 0.29 8.80
CA GLY A 22 7.08 0.83 7.82
C GLY A 22 8.42 0.06 7.79
N TRP A 23 8.98 -0.28 8.94
CA TRP A 23 10.22 -1.09 8.98
C TRP A 23 10.02 -2.53 8.49
N MET A 24 8.85 -3.14 8.74
CA MET A 24 8.51 -4.46 8.17
C MET A 24 8.35 -4.40 6.65
N GLU A 25 7.84 -3.30 6.10
CA GLU A 25 7.80 -3.08 4.65
C GLU A 25 9.22 -3.00 4.07
N LEU A 26 10.11 -2.26 4.73
CA LEU A 26 11.53 -2.12 4.36
C LEU A 26 12.38 -3.36 4.68
N LYS A 27 11.77 -4.44 5.20
CA LYS A 27 12.43 -5.70 5.57
C LYS A 27 13.51 -5.56 6.66
N ASP A 28 13.46 -4.49 7.45
CA ASP A 28 14.28 -4.32 8.65
C ASP A 28 13.57 -4.90 9.88
N ALA A 29 13.68 -6.21 10.03
CA ALA A 29 13.03 -6.92 11.13
C ALA A 29 13.55 -6.52 12.51
N ALA A 30 14.80 -6.07 12.62
CA ALA A 30 15.41 -5.71 13.90
C ALA A 30 14.81 -4.39 14.44
N ARG A 31 14.73 -3.36 13.58
CA ARG A 31 14.07 -2.10 13.96
C ARG A 31 12.58 -2.29 14.21
N ALA A 32 11.90 -3.05 13.36
CA ALA A 32 10.50 -3.39 13.56
C ALA A 32 10.25 -4.09 14.91
N ARG A 33 11.10 -5.06 15.28
CA ARG A 33 11.00 -5.77 16.56
C ARG A 33 11.10 -4.82 17.75
N GLY A 34 12.10 -3.94 17.76
CA GLY A 34 12.27 -2.99 18.86
C GLY A 34 11.06 -2.07 19.06
N LEU A 35 10.36 -1.72 17.99
CA LEU A 35 9.14 -0.91 18.06
C LEU A 35 7.92 -1.72 18.53
N LEU A 36 7.78 -2.97 18.07
CA LEU A 36 6.74 -3.87 18.59
C LEU A 36 6.90 -4.13 20.09
N ASP A 37 8.13 -4.28 20.56
CA ASP A 37 8.44 -4.45 21.99
C ASP A 37 8.00 -3.21 22.80
N ARG A 38 8.14 -2.00 22.24
CA ARG A 38 7.59 -0.77 22.84
C ARG A 38 6.07 -0.78 22.86
N SER A 39 5.41 -1.26 21.80
CA SER A 39 3.95 -1.41 21.81
C SER A 39 3.47 -2.35 22.91
N PHE A 40 4.21 -3.42 23.21
CA PHE A 40 3.87 -4.32 24.33
C PHE A 40 4.00 -3.65 25.71
N ALA A 41 4.85 -2.63 25.87
CA ALA A 41 4.96 -1.88 27.13
C ALA A 41 3.69 -1.08 27.46
N ASN A 42 2.86 -0.77 26.46
CA ASN A 42 1.54 -0.15 26.64
C ASN A 42 0.47 -1.14 27.13
N MET A 43 0.78 -2.43 27.25
CA MET A 43 -0.15 -3.46 27.69
C MET A 43 -0.08 -3.63 29.22
N ALA A 44 -1.11 -3.16 29.91
CA ALA A 44 -1.18 -3.18 31.37
C ALA A 44 -1.82 -4.47 31.90
N GLU A 45 -1.22 -5.03 32.94
CA GLU A 45 -1.76 -6.13 33.74
C GLU A 45 -2.97 -5.70 34.58
N PRO A 46 -3.81 -6.65 35.05
CA PRO A 46 -3.76 -8.10 34.82
C PRO A 46 -4.54 -8.55 33.58
N PHE A 47 -5.28 -7.64 32.96
CA PHE A 47 -6.22 -7.98 31.89
C PHE A 47 -5.67 -7.68 30.50
N LYS A 48 -4.39 -7.28 30.41
CA LYS A 48 -3.72 -6.92 29.15
C LYS A 48 -4.44 -5.80 28.39
N VAL A 49 -5.03 -4.88 29.15
CA VAL A 49 -5.70 -3.69 28.61
C VAL A 49 -4.62 -2.69 28.20
N TRP A 50 -4.85 -1.98 27.09
CA TRP A 50 -3.87 -1.02 26.61
C TRP A 50 -4.06 0.35 27.23
N THR A 51 -2.96 1.01 27.55
CA THR A 51 -2.92 2.40 27.99
C THR A 51 -2.26 3.27 26.93
N GLU A 52 -2.67 4.54 26.88
CA GLU A 52 -2.12 5.50 25.92
C GLU A 52 -0.60 5.65 26.07
N ASN A 53 -0.12 5.75 27.31
CA ASN A 53 1.29 5.83 27.64
C ASN A 53 1.77 4.52 28.30
N ALA A 54 3.06 4.21 28.15
CA ALA A 54 3.65 2.95 28.64
C ALA A 54 3.78 2.88 30.17
N ASP A 55 3.72 4.03 30.85
CA ASP A 55 3.69 4.12 32.32
C ASP A 55 2.28 3.91 32.91
N GLY A 56 1.29 3.59 32.07
CA GLY A 56 -0.10 3.41 32.47
C GLY A 56 -0.91 4.71 32.55
N SER A 57 -0.29 5.86 32.30
CA SER A 57 -0.98 7.15 32.28
C SER A 57 -1.74 7.40 30.96
N GLY A 58 -2.52 8.48 30.93
CA GLY A 58 -3.35 8.85 29.79
C GLY A 58 -4.64 8.04 29.73
N ALA A 59 -5.19 7.86 28.52
CA ALA A 59 -6.39 7.08 28.33
C ALA A 59 -6.17 5.60 28.69
N VAL A 60 -7.04 5.07 29.56
CA VAL A 60 -7.14 3.61 29.82
C VAL A 60 -8.05 2.97 28.79
N ASN A 61 -7.83 1.68 28.51
CA ASN A 61 -8.53 0.97 27.43
C ASN A 61 -8.40 1.72 26.09
N PHE A 62 -7.17 2.11 25.77
CA PHE A 62 -6.86 2.95 24.64
C PHE A 62 -6.96 2.19 23.32
N LEU A 63 -8.17 2.20 22.75
CA LEU A 63 -8.52 1.46 21.54
C LEU A 63 -7.65 1.83 20.33
N THR A 64 -7.19 3.08 20.24
CA THR A 64 -6.29 3.51 19.17
C THR A 64 -4.94 2.80 19.22
N GLY A 65 -4.39 2.58 20.43
CA GLY A 65 -3.18 1.79 20.64
C GLY A 65 -3.37 0.32 20.25
N MET A 66 -4.47 -0.29 20.72
CA MET A 66 -4.84 -1.67 20.38
C MET A 66 -5.01 -1.87 18.88
N GLY A 67 -5.74 -0.94 18.23
CA GLY A 67 -5.95 -0.94 16.79
C GLY A 67 -4.65 -0.78 16.01
N GLY A 68 -3.76 0.11 16.44
CA GLY A 68 -2.43 0.26 15.86
C GLY A 68 -1.65 -1.05 15.91
N PHE A 69 -1.62 -1.73 17.06
CA PHE A 69 -0.90 -2.99 17.19
C PHE A 69 -1.48 -4.10 16.33
N LEU A 70 -2.83 -4.21 16.27
CA LEU A 70 -3.49 -5.13 15.37
C LEU A 70 -3.14 -4.85 13.90
N GLN A 71 -3.07 -3.56 13.51
CA GLN A 71 -2.62 -3.18 12.19
C GLN A 71 -1.15 -3.59 11.93
N ALA A 72 -0.26 -3.47 12.91
CA ALA A 72 1.11 -3.93 12.76
C ALA A 72 1.21 -5.45 12.55
N VAL A 73 0.39 -6.23 13.23
CA VAL A 73 0.33 -7.69 13.02
C VAL A 73 -0.25 -8.02 11.64
N VAL A 74 -1.40 -7.44 11.29
CA VAL A 74 -2.09 -7.77 10.03
C VAL A 74 -1.34 -7.22 8.83
N PHE A 75 -1.13 -5.90 8.76
CA PHE A 75 -0.55 -5.25 7.59
C PHE A 75 0.99 -5.28 7.60
N GLY A 76 1.63 -5.32 8.77
CA GLY A 76 3.08 -5.45 8.87
C GLY A 76 3.53 -6.91 8.74
N CYS A 77 3.28 -7.74 9.77
CA CYS A 77 3.84 -9.08 9.84
C CYS A 77 3.39 -10.00 8.69
N THR A 78 2.10 -9.98 8.34
CA THR A 78 1.60 -10.84 7.25
C THR A 78 1.76 -10.21 5.87
N GLY A 79 2.00 -8.90 5.80
CA GLY A 79 1.97 -8.15 4.56
C GLY A 79 0.58 -8.14 3.90
N PHE A 80 -0.50 -8.37 4.64
CA PHE A 80 -1.86 -8.40 4.10
C PHE A 80 -2.18 -7.10 3.36
N ARG A 81 -2.70 -7.19 2.14
CA ARG A 81 -3.06 -6.04 1.31
C ARG A 81 -4.41 -6.30 0.64
N VAL A 82 -5.15 -5.23 0.36
CA VAL A 82 -6.49 -5.33 -0.22
C VAL A 82 -6.40 -5.41 -1.74
N SER A 83 -7.13 -6.35 -2.33
CA SER A 83 -7.30 -6.47 -3.78
C SER A 83 -8.78 -6.45 -4.15
N VAL A 84 -9.13 -5.73 -5.22
CA VAL A 84 -10.48 -5.73 -5.80
C VAL A 84 -10.42 -6.44 -7.14
N SER A 85 -11.12 -7.56 -7.28
CA SER A 85 -11.05 -8.42 -8.46
C SER A 85 -12.37 -8.45 -9.23
N GLY A 86 -12.28 -8.55 -10.55
CA GLY A 86 -13.43 -8.76 -11.42
C GLY A 86 -14.24 -7.51 -11.79
N ILE A 87 -13.63 -6.33 -11.70
CA ILE A 87 -14.26 -5.08 -12.19
C ILE A 87 -14.41 -5.19 -13.70
N PHE A 88 -15.62 -5.03 -14.23
CA PHE A 88 -15.87 -5.03 -15.67
C PHE A 88 -16.04 -3.60 -16.19
N TYR A 89 -15.17 -3.18 -17.11
CA TYR A 89 -15.19 -1.83 -17.67
C TYR A 89 -14.88 -1.86 -19.17
N GLN A 90 -15.77 -1.31 -20.00
CA GLN A 90 -15.61 -1.21 -21.45
C GLN A 90 -15.22 -2.55 -22.11
N GLY A 91 -15.79 -3.67 -21.67
CA GLY A 91 -15.45 -4.99 -22.22
C GLY A 91 -14.15 -5.61 -21.70
N ASN A 92 -13.48 -5.00 -20.72
CA ASN A 92 -12.27 -5.50 -20.08
C ASN A 92 -12.57 -5.89 -18.61
N LYS A 93 -12.05 -7.03 -18.16
CA LYS A 93 -12.10 -7.46 -16.76
C LYS A 93 -10.79 -7.03 -16.07
N LEU A 94 -10.91 -6.26 -15.00
CA LEU A 94 -9.81 -5.64 -14.27
C LEU A 94 -9.72 -6.18 -12.84
N ASN A 95 -8.49 -6.38 -12.38
CA ASN A 95 -8.16 -6.54 -10.97
C ASN A 95 -7.29 -5.37 -10.51
N PHE A 96 -7.52 -4.95 -9.28
CA PHE A 96 -6.75 -3.92 -8.58
C PHE A 96 -6.12 -4.53 -7.34
N SER A 97 -4.92 -4.13 -7.02
CA SER A 97 -4.29 -4.42 -5.73
C SER A 97 -3.67 -3.15 -5.18
N PHE A 98 -3.90 -2.89 -3.90
CA PHE A 98 -3.49 -1.66 -3.24
C PHE A 98 -2.47 -1.99 -2.16
N SER A 99 -1.34 -1.28 -2.23
CA SER A 99 -0.29 -1.30 -1.20
C SER A 99 -0.13 0.08 -0.59
N GLU A 100 0.75 0.22 0.40
CA GLU A 100 1.06 1.52 1.01
C GLU A 100 1.58 2.52 -0.04
N ASP A 101 2.46 2.06 -0.94
CA ASP A 101 3.14 2.93 -1.89
C ASP A 101 2.55 2.90 -3.31
N SER A 102 1.89 1.80 -3.69
CA SER A 102 1.48 1.59 -5.08
C SER A 102 0.06 1.05 -5.26
N VAL A 103 -0.51 1.38 -6.42
CA VAL A 103 -1.67 0.72 -6.99
C VAL A 103 -1.21 -0.15 -8.14
N THR A 104 -1.67 -1.39 -8.18
CA THR A 104 -1.45 -2.31 -9.30
C THR A 104 -2.75 -2.59 -10.00
N VAL A 105 -2.75 -2.48 -11.33
CA VAL A 105 -3.90 -2.77 -12.20
C VAL A 105 -3.53 -3.89 -13.17
N GLU A 106 -4.44 -4.83 -13.34
CA GLU A 106 -4.29 -5.95 -14.27
C GLU A 106 -5.55 -6.10 -15.12
N VAL A 107 -5.39 -6.16 -16.44
CA VAL A 107 -6.48 -6.60 -17.33
C VAL A 107 -6.40 -8.12 -17.44
N THR A 108 -7.32 -8.82 -16.77
CA THR A 108 -7.31 -10.30 -16.71
C THR A 108 -8.00 -10.95 -17.90
N ALA A 109 -8.97 -10.28 -18.51
CA ALA A 109 -9.68 -10.78 -19.68
C ALA A 109 -10.26 -9.64 -20.53
N ARG A 110 -10.50 -9.94 -21.81
CA ARG A 110 -11.25 -9.07 -22.73
C ARG A 110 -12.42 -9.83 -23.33
N ALA A 111 -13.55 -9.16 -23.49
CA ALA A 111 -14.76 -9.73 -24.07
C ALA A 111 -14.62 -10.06 -25.57
N GLY A 112 -13.67 -9.44 -26.28
CA GLY A 112 -13.38 -9.73 -27.68
C GLY A 112 -12.46 -8.68 -28.32
N PRO A 113 -12.14 -8.82 -29.63
CA PRO A 113 -11.27 -7.89 -30.37
C PRO A 113 -11.80 -6.45 -30.43
N TRP A 114 -13.12 -6.27 -30.29
CA TRP A 114 -13.77 -4.94 -30.27
C TRP A 114 -13.60 -4.20 -28.94
N ALA A 115 -13.17 -4.89 -27.87
CA ALA A 115 -12.94 -4.23 -26.60
C ALA A 115 -11.76 -3.26 -26.74
N PRO A 116 -11.95 -1.96 -26.43
CA PRO A 116 -10.89 -0.97 -26.57
C PRO A 116 -9.70 -1.34 -25.67
N HIS A 117 -8.50 -1.02 -26.16
CA HIS A 117 -7.32 -0.98 -25.31
C HIS A 117 -7.49 0.11 -24.25
N LEU A 118 -6.99 -0.16 -23.06
CA LEU A 118 -7.08 0.75 -21.93
C LEU A 118 -5.68 1.26 -21.55
N GLU A 119 -5.67 2.44 -20.95
CA GLU A 119 -4.50 3.02 -20.31
C GLU A 119 -4.88 3.65 -18.96
N ALA A 120 -3.93 3.71 -18.05
CA ALA A 120 -4.02 4.51 -16.83
C ALA A 120 -3.31 5.84 -17.07
N GLU A 121 -4.03 6.96 -16.87
CA GLU A 121 -3.48 8.31 -16.88
C GLU A 121 -3.35 8.81 -15.44
N LEU A 122 -2.15 9.19 -15.04
CA LEU A 122 -1.82 9.59 -13.67
C LEU A 122 -1.68 11.11 -13.54
N TRP A 123 -2.11 11.65 -12.41
CA TRP A 123 -1.97 13.07 -12.06
C TRP A 123 -1.16 13.26 -10.78
N PRO A 124 -0.30 14.30 -10.71
CA PRO A 124 -0.12 15.38 -11.69
C PRO A 124 0.87 15.07 -12.83
N SER A 125 1.51 13.89 -12.83
CA SER A 125 2.61 13.56 -13.75
C SER A 125 2.22 13.48 -15.23
N GLN A 126 0.94 13.32 -15.53
CA GLN A 126 0.41 13.03 -16.88
C GLN A 126 1.00 11.75 -17.50
N ALA A 127 1.59 10.88 -16.67
CA ALA A 127 2.12 9.61 -17.14
C ALA A 127 0.98 8.73 -17.63
N ARG A 128 1.15 8.11 -18.80
CA ARG A 128 0.19 7.20 -19.42
C ARG A 128 0.77 5.80 -19.50
N LEU A 129 0.09 4.84 -18.88
CA LEU A 129 0.55 3.47 -18.77
C LEU A 129 -0.44 2.55 -19.48
N SER A 130 0.01 1.86 -20.52
CA SER A 130 -0.85 0.92 -21.26
C SER A 130 -1.22 -0.28 -20.39
N LEU A 131 -2.50 -0.60 -20.33
CA LEU A 131 -3.03 -1.75 -19.59
C LEU A 131 -3.24 -2.91 -20.57
N LEU A 132 -2.17 -3.67 -20.82
CA LEU A 132 -2.21 -4.81 -21.72
C LEU A 132 -2.85 -6.03 -21.03
N PRO A 133 -3.67 -6.83 -21.74
CA PRO A 133 -4.19 -8.08 -21.20
C PRO A 133 -3.08 -9.00 -20.69
N GLY A 134 -3.26 -9.60 -19.51
CA GLY A 134 -2.30 -10.48 -18.85
C GLY A 134 -1.09 -9.78 -18.24
N HIS A 135 -0.99 -8.45 -18.34
CA HIS A 135 0.12 -7.68 -17.77
C HIS A 135 -0.36 -6.87 -16.57
N LYS A 136 0.45 -6.91 -15.50
CA LYS A 136 0.27 -6.07 -14.31
C LYS A 136 1.04 -4.78 -14.50
N VAL A 137 0.40 -3.66 -14.19
CA VAL A 137 1.01 -2.34 -14.20
C VAL A 137 0.89 -1.76 -12.79
N SER A 138 2.04 -1.47 -12.18
CA SER A 138 2.12 -0.86 -10.86
C SER A 138 2.59 0.59 -10.97
N PHE A 139 1.95 1.48 -10.22
CA PHE A 139 2.30 2.90 -10.17
C PHE A 139 2.08 3.47 -8.77
N PRO A 140 2.76 4.58 -8.39
CA PRO A 140 2.58 5.21 -7.09
C PRO A 140 1.13 5.58 -6.82
N ARG A 141 0.70 5.60 -5.55
CA ARG A 141 -0.65 6.07 -5.20
C ARG A 141 -0.82 7.54 -5.57
N SER A 142 -1.48 7.80 -6.68
CA SER A 142 -1.76 9.14 -7.18
C SER A 142 -3.20 9.25 -7.68
N ALA A 143 -3.67 10.49 -7.84
CA ALA A 143 -4.90 10.72 -8.60
C ALA A 143 -4.71 10.26 -10.05
N GLY A 144 -5.80 9.94 -10.73
CA GLY A 144 -5.76 9.48 -12.11
C GLY A 144 -7.08 8.87 -12.57
N ARG A 145 -7.05 8.28 -13.75
CA ARG A 145 -8.19 7.56 -14.32
C ARG A 145 -7.74 6.43 -15.24
N ILE A 146 -8.61 5.45 -15.41
CA ILE A 146 -8.51 4.48 -16.50
C ILE A 146 -9.37 4.96 -17.65
N GLN A 147 -8.80 5.00 -18.84
CA GLN A 147 -9.48 5.46 -20.05
C GLN A 147 -9.14 4.57 -21.25
N ARG A 148 -9.83 4.79 -22.38
CA ARG A 148 -9.47 4.16 -23.64
C ARG A 148 -8.14 4.73 -24.13
N SER A 149 -7.26 3.86 -24.59
CA SER A 149 -6.03 4.30 -25.26
C SER A 149 -6.37 5.09 -26.51
N PRO A 150 -5.68 6.21 -26.79
CA PRO A 150 -5.83 6.94 -28.03
C PRO A 150 -5.56 6.04 -29.25
N PRO A 151 -6.19 6.31 -30.40
CA PRO A 151 -5.81 5.64 -31.65
C PRO A 151 -4.31 5.86 -31.93
N LYS A 152 -3.56 4.79 -32.19
CA LYS A 152 -2.18 4.93 -32.70
C LYS A 152 -2.27 5.59 -34.07
N LEU A 153 -1.77 6.82 -34.19
CA LEU A 153 -1.59 7.47 -35.49
C LEU A 153 -0.56 6.67 -36.30
N PRO A 154 -0.78 6.44 -37.61
CA PRO A 154 0.21 5.78 -38.44
C PRO A 154 1.48 6.65 -38.50
N GLY A 155 2.55 6.18 -37.84
CA GLY A 155 3.87 6.83 -37.86
C GLY A 155 4.59 6.98 -36.52
N SER A 156 3.93 6.78 -35.36
CA SER A 156 4.62 6.87 -34.07
C SER A 156 5.18 5.51 -33.63
N SER A 157 6.48 5.28 -33.86
CA SER A 157 7.21 4.21 -33.19
C SER A 157 7.34 4.56 -31.71
N SER A 158 6.70 3.79 -30.82
CA SER A 158 7.06 3.80 -29.42
C SER A 158 8.43 3.13 -29.29
N SER A 159 9.45 3.86 -28.85
CA SER A 159 10.71 3.27 -28.41
C SER A 159 10.41 2.32 -27.24
N GLU A 160 10.36 1.03 -27.53
CA GLU A 160 10.52 0.00 -26.51
C GLU A 160 11.92 0.20 -25.93
N PHE A 161 12.00 0.77 -24.72
CA PHE A 161 13.20 0.64 -23.92
C PHE A 161 13.23 -0.81 -23.43
N PRO A 162 14.22 -1.64 -23.81
CA PRO A 162 14.38 -2.94 -23.20
C PRO A 162 14.74 -2.72 -21.74
N GLY A 163 13.85 -3.11 -20.84
CA GLY A 163 14.12 -3.12 -19.41
C GLY A 163 15.37 -3.94 -19.13
N ARG A 164 16.37 -3.32 -18.52
CA ARG A 164 17.48 -4.04 -17.91
C ARG A 164 16.92 -4.81 -16.72
N THR A 165 17.08 -6.13 -16.77
CA THR A 165 17.11 -6.97 -15.58
C THR A 165 18.26 -6.52 -14.69
N PHE A 166 17.93 -6.16 -13.45
CA PHE A 166 18.82 -6.23 -12.30
C PHE A 166 18.12 -7.09 -11.25
#